data_AF-A0A3A5MBN9-F1
#
_entry.id   AF-A0A3A5MBN9-F1
#
_cell.length_a   1.000
_cell.length_b   1.000
_cell.length_c   1.000
_cell.angle_alpha   90.00
_cell.angle_beta   90.00
_cell.angle_gamma   90.00
#
_symmetry.space_group_name_H-M   'P 1'
#
loop_
_entity.id
_entity.type
_entity.pdbx_description
1 polymer ?
#
loop_
_entity_poly.entity_id
_entity_poly.type
_entity_poly.pdbx_seq_one_letter_code
_entity_poly.pdbx_strand_id
1 'polypeptide(L)'
;MKRTSVAAAAGAAVMAAGAIVGSSYISLQAVAIATGVVAVLAAIGWPYILRVPAKKSQSAAIGLSALLAVVLTASLPGPSFLAWFPASVALGVGAIFMIQLIRGTGQIHRLESTLGASTGVLVIGMGSGWVAADRLAVNATDSGVLLVTGISVAVAIAVCLLPLPDRLVAPAAVALAALAGPLGALLFTDVPAVAAAVVGVACGAVMAGTRRLLVAREAPLDALAALAAGTTPVLAIGAIVYFLDKLFLS
;
A
#
# COMPACT_ATOMS: atom_id res chain seq x y z
N MET A 1 10.79 -3.34 -20.60
CA MET A 1 9.44 -3.66 -20.09
C MET A 1 8.38 -3.18 -21.09
N LYS A 2 7.39 -4.02 -21.48
CA LYS A 2 6.30 -3.56 -22.37
C LYS A 2 5.48 -2.49 -21.62
N ARG A 3 5.21 -1.34 -22.25
CA ARG A 3 4.40 -0.22 -21.69
C ARG A 3 3.08 -0.68 -21.06
N THR A 4 2.52 -1.78 -21.57
CA THR A 4 1.28 -2.40 -21.10
C THR A 4 1.32 -2.84 -19.63
N SER A 5 2.45 -3.36 -19.14
CA SER A 5 2.57 -3.83 -17.75
C SER A 5 2.62 -2.67 -16.73
N VAL A 6 3.24 -1.55 -17.11
CA VAL A 6 3.29 -0.33 -16.27
C VAL A 6 1.90 0.30 -16.18
N ALA A 7 1.21 0.41 -17.32
CA ALA A 7 -0.15 0.92 -17.37
C ALA A 7 -1.11 0.05 -16.54
N ALA A 8 -0.98 -1.28 -16.60
CA ALA A 8 -1.78 -2.19 -15.78
C ALA A 8 -1.52 -2.00 -14.28
N ALA A 9 -0.25 -1.89 -13.87
CA ALA A 9 0.09 -1.63 -12.47
C ALA A 9 -0.42 -0.26 -12.00
N ALA A 10 -0.28 0.79 -12.81
CA ALA A 10 -0.83 2.11 -12.49
C ALA A 10 -2.36 2.09 -12.38
N GLY A 11 -3.05 1.40 -13.29
CA GLY A 11 -4.50 1.22 -13.22
C GLY A 11 -4.93 0.50 -11.94
N ALA A 12 -4.23 -0.56 -11.57
CA ALA A 12 -4.44 -1.25 -10.30
C ALA A 12 -4.23 -0.34 -9.08
N ALA A 13 -3.19 0.51 -9.10
CA ALA A 13 -2.92 1.47 -8.04
C ALA A 13 -4.04 2.52 -7.91
N VAL A 14 -4.50 3.10 -9.02
CA VAL A 14 -5.60 4.08 -9.03
C VAL A 14 -6.90 3.46 -8.53
N MET A 15 -7.23 2.24 -9.00
CA MET A 15 -8.43 1.54 -8.53
C MET A 15 -8.35 1.22 -7.04
N ALA A 16 -7.20 0.77 -6.53
CA ALA A 16 -7.02 0.50 -5.10
C ALA A 16 -7.15 1.78 -4.26
N ALA A 17 -6.46 2.86 -4.63
CA ALA A 17 -6.53 4.13 -3.91
C ALA A 17 -7.95 4.71 -3.94
N GLY A 18 -8.59 4.70 -5.12
CA GLY A 18 -9.96 5.18 -5.28
C GLY A 18 -10.99 4.34 -4.51
N ALA A 19 -10.85 3.02 -4.47
CA ALA A 19 -11.73 2.15 -3.71
C ALA A 19 -11.62 2.40 -2.20
N ILE A 20 -10.39 2.48 -1.68
CA ILE A 20 -10.14 2.73 -0.25
C ILE A 20 -10.63 4.12 0.15
N VAL A 21 -10.23 5.16 -0.56
CA VAL A 21 -10.63 6.54 -0.26
C VAL A 21 -12.13 6.73 -0.46
N GLY A 22 -12.70 6.23 -1.55
CA GLY A 22 -14.14 6.32 -1.81
C GLY A 22 -14.98 5.62 -0.74
N SER A 23 -14.49 4.50 -0.20
CA SER A 23 -15.19 3.77 0.86
C SER A 23 -15.23 4.50 2.22
N SER A 24 -14.32 5.46 2.47
CA SER A 24 -14.32 6.27 3.70
C SER A 24 -15.56 7.14 3.85
N TYR A 25 -16.16 7.55 2.73
CA TYR A 25 -17.42 8.30 2.70
C TYR A 25 -18.67 7.45 2.96
N ILE A 26 -18.53 6.13 3.12
CA ILE A 26 -19.65 5.21 3.34
C ILE A 26 -19.69 4.77 4.80
N SER A 27 -18.62 4.13 5.27
CA SER A 27 -18.48 3.66 6.65
C SER A 27 -17.08 3.09 6.89
N LEU A 28 -16.67 3.00 8.16
CA LEU A 28 -15.46 2.29 8.57
C LEU A 28 -15.42 0.83 8.07
N GLN A 29 -16.58 0.15 8.08
CA GLN A 29 -16.67 -1.23 7.59
C GLN A 29 -16.39 -1.31 6.09
N ALA A 30 -16.84 -0.33 5.31
CA ALA A 30 -16.55 -0.25 3.90
C ALA A 30 -15.04 -0.05 3.65
N VAL A 31 -14.36 0.79 4.43
CA VAL A 31 -12.89 0.97 4.38
C VAL A 31 -12.15 -0.31 4.71
N ALA A 32 -12.57 -1.01 5.76
CA ALA A 32 -11.99 -2.29 6.15
C ALA A 32 -12.16 -3.36 5.06
N ILE A 33 -13.35 -3.45 4.46
CA ILE A 33 -13.64 -4.39 3.36
C ILE A 33 -12.81 -4.03 2.12
N ALA A 34 -12.82 -2.77 1.69
CA ALA A 34 -12.06 -2.31 0.53
C ALA A 34 -10.55 -2.57 0.70
N THR A 35 -10.01 -2.19 1.86
CA THR A 35 -8.60 -2.43 2.21
C THR A 35 -8.27 -3.92 2.26
N GLY A 36 -9.13 -4.74 2.87
CA GLY A 36 -8.98 -6.18 2.94
C GLY A 36 -8.98 -6.84 1.56
N VAL A 37 -9.89 -6.43 0.66
CA VAL A 37 -9.94 -6.91 -0.73
C VAL A 37 -8.65 -6.53 -1.47
N VAL A 38 -8.20 -5.28 -1.38
CA VAL A 38 -6.95 -4.83 -2.02
C VAL A 38 -5.75 -5.62 -1.45
N ALA A 39 -5.71 -5.88 -0.15
CA ALA A 39 -4.68 -6.68 0.50
C ALA A 39 -4.66 -8.14 0.01
N VAL A 40 -5.81 -8.77 -0.16
CA VAL A 40 -5.92 -10.13 -0.73
C VAL A 40 -5.45 -10.16 -2.17
N LEU A 41 -5.86 -9.20 -3.00
CA LEU A 41 -5.40 -9.10 -4.40
C LEU A 41 -3.87 -8.92 -4.48
N ALA A 42 -3.32 -8.04 -3.63
CA ALA A 42 -1.87 -7.86 -3.51
C ALA A 42 -1.17 -9.17 -3.08
N ALA A 43 -1.70 -9.86 -2.08
CA ALA A 43 -1.15 -11.10 -1.56
C ALA A 43 -1.17 -12.24 -2.59
N ILE A 44 -2.23 -12.33 -3.41
CA ILE A 44 -2.33 -13.30 -4.51
C ILE A 44 -1.26 -13.03 -5.57
N GLY A 45 -1.07 -11.76 -5.97
CA GLY A 45 -0.09 -11.40 -6.99
C GLY A 45 1.37 -11.36 -6.52
N TRP A 46 1.61 -11.19 -5.21
CA TRP A 46 2.95 -11.00 -4.66
C TRP A 46 3.94 -12.15 -4.99
N PRO A 47 3.59 -13.44 -4.84
CA PRO A 47 4.49 -14.52 -5.22
C PRO A 47 4.78 -14.61 -6.73
N TYR A 48 3.93 -14.04 -7.58
CA TYR A 48 4.17 -13.95 -9.02
C TYR A 48 5.20 -12.88 -9.35
N ILE A 49 5.25 -11.79 -8.58
CA ILE A 49 6.34 -10.81 -8.64
C ILE A 49 7.68 -11.47 -8.33
N LEU A 50 7.71 -12.27 -7.26
CA LEU A 50 8.93 -12.94 -6.78
C LEU A 50 9.32 -14.17 -7.61
N ARG A 51 8.41 -14.68 -8.47
CA ARG A 51 8.59 -15.91 -9.25
C ARG A 51 8.95 -17.12 -8.40
N VAL A 52 8.42 -17.17 -7.17
CA VAL A 52 8.70 -18.26 -6.23
C VAL A 52 7.85 -19.51 -6.55
N PRO A 53 8.32 -20.72 -6.25
CA PRO A 53 7.58 -21.96 -6.54
C PRO A 53 6.31 -22.10 -5.69
N ALA A 54 6.38 -21.69 -4.42
CA ALA A 54 5.34 -21.93 -3.42
C ALA A 54 4.26 -20.83 -3.40
N LYS A 55 3.66 -20.53 -4.55
CA LYS A 55 2.77 -19.36 -4.72
C LYS A 55 1.58 -19.37 -3.78
N LYS A 56 0.83 -20.48 -3.73
CA LYS A 56 -0.43 -20.57 -2.98
C LYS A 56 -0.23 -20.41 -1.47
N SER A 57 0.73 -21.13 -0.90
CA SER A 57 0.99 -21.09 0.54
C SER A 57 1.55 -19.74 0.98
N GLN A 58 2.43 -19.14 0.17
CA GLN A 58 2.97 -17.81 0.46
C GLN A 58 1.89 -16.73 0.35
N SER A 59 1.04 -16.76 -0.68
CA SER A 59 -0.12 -15.86 -0.79
C SER A 59 -1.07 -16.00 0.40
N ALA A 60 -1.33 -17.22 0.86
CA ALA A 60 -2.18 -17.46 2.02
C ALA A 60 -1.58 -16.85 3.30
N ALA A 61 -0.28 -17.06 3.56
CA ALA A 61 0.39 -16.49 4.73
C ALA A 61 0.37 -14.95 4.72
N ILE A 62 0.66 -14.34 3.57
CA ILE A 62 0.63 -12.89 3.38
C ILE A 62 -0.79 -12.34 3.56
N GLY A 63 -1.76 -12.94 2.87
CA GLY A 63 -3.14 -12.48 2.87
C GLY A 63 -3.81 -12.61 4.22
N LEU A 64 -3.66 -13.76 4.90
CA LEU A 64 -4.23 -13.98 6.23
C LEU A 64 -3.61 -13.05 7.28
N SER A 65 -2.30 -12.80 7.21
CA SER A 65 -1.63 -11.85 8.10
C SER A 65 -2.13 -10.42 7.90
N ALA A 66 -2.26 -9.97 6.64
CA ALA A 66 -2.78 -8.64 6.34
C ALA A 66 -4.27 -8.49 6.70
N LEU A 67 -5.09 -9.50 6.42
CA LEU A 67 -6.51 -9.53 6.82
C LEU A 67 -6.66 -9.50 8.34
N LEU A 68 -5.83 -10.24 9.07
CA LEU A 68 -5.81 -10.19 10.53
C LEU A 68 -5.49 -8.78 11.02
N ALA A 69 -4.47 -8.12 10.45
CA ALA A 69 -4.14 -6.73 10.79
C ALA A 69 -5.32 -5.77 10.52
N VAL A 70 -5.98 -5.89 9.36
CA VAL A 70 -7.15 -5.09 8.98
C VAL A 70 -8.32 -5.32 9.94
N VAL A 71 -8.67 -6.57 10.23
CA VAL A 71 -9.79 -6.92 11.11
C VAL A 71 -9.52 -6.43 12.53
N LEU A 72 -8.34 -6.68 13.09
CA LEU A 72 -8.00 -6.22 14.44
C LEU A 72 -8.00 -4.69 14.51
N THR A 73 -7.53 -4.01 13.46
CA THR A 73 -7.56 -2.54 13.37
C THR A 73 -8.99 -2.00 13.25
N ALA A 74 -9.92 -2.72 12.61
CA ALA A 74 -11.32 -2.30 12.49
C ALA A 74 -12.13 -2.56 13.78
N SER A 75 -11.84 -3.66 14.48
CA SER A 75 -12.70 -4.16 15.56
C SER A 75 -12.26 -3.76 16.97
N LEU A 76 -10.96 -3.55 17.21
CA LEU A 76 -10.48 -3.30 18.57
C LEU A 76 -10.62 -1.82 18.98
N PRO A 77 -10.94 -1.52 20.25
CA PRO A 77 -11.03 -0.13 20.73
C PRO A 77 -9.70 0.65 20.63
N GLY A 78 -9.78 1.98 20.47
CA GLY A 78 -8.64 2.91 20.44
C GLY A 78 -8.09 3.23 21.84
N PRO A 79 -6.98 4.00 21.95
CA PRO A 79 -6.47 4.98 20.97
C PRO A 79 -5.29 4.50 20.10
N SER A 80 -4.88 3.24 20.23
CA SER A 80 -3.72 2.67 19.52
C SER A 80 -4.17 1.68 18.44
N PHE A 81 -4.73 2.19 17.34
CA PHE A 81 -5.38 1.36 16.32
C PHE A 81 -4.45 0.36 15.61
N LEU A 82 -3.16 0.66 15.48
CA LEU A 82 -2.15 -0.26 14.92
C LEU A 82 -1.40 -1.12 15.96
N ALA A 83 -1.87 -1.20 17.21
CA ALA A 83 -1.18 -1.96 18.25
C ALA A 83 -0.97 -3.45 17.89
N TRP A 84 -1.89 -4.04 17.13
CA TRP A 84 -1.85 -5.45 16.74
C TRP A 84 -1.23 -5.71 15.36
N PHE A 85 -0.81 -4.65 14.65
CA PHE A 85 -0.11 -4.78 13.39
C PHE A 85 1.21 -5.58 13.53
N PRO A 86 2.10 -5.28 14.51
CA PRO A 86 3.34 -6.05 14.69
C PRO A 86 3.09 -7.54 14.97
N ALA A 87 2.09 -7.86 15.80
CA ALA A 87 1.73 -9.24 16.09
C ALA A 87 1.22 -9.99 14.85
N SER A 88 0.38 -9.32 14.04
CA SER A 88 -0.13 -9.87 12.78
C SER A 88 1.01 -10.14 11.79
N VAL A 89 1.96 -9.22 11.67
CA VAL A 89 3.17 -9.37 10.85
C VAL A 89 4.05 -10.52 11.36
N ALA A 90 4.26 -10.61 12.68
CA ALA A 90 5.05 -11.68 13.29
C ALA A 90 4.46 -13.07 12.98
N LEU A 91 3.14 -13.21 13.06
CA LEU A 91 2.44 -14.45 12.68
C LEU A 91 2.61 -14.78 11.19
N GLY A 92 2.48 -13.78 10.32
CA GLY A 92 2.69 -13.97 8.88
C GLY A 92 4.13 -14.38 8.54
N VAL A 93 5.12 -13.68 9.10
CA VAL A 93 6.54 -14.00 8.92
C VAL A 93 6.85 -15.38 9.49
N GLY A 94 6.34 -15.72 10.68
CA GLY A 94 6.46 -17.06 11.26
C GLY A 94 5.89 -18.14 10.35
N ALA A 95 4.69 -17.91 9.78
CA ALA A 95 4.08 -18.82 8.81
C ALA A 95 4.95 -19.00 7.55
N ILE A 96 5.60 -17.93 7.07
CA ILE A 96 6.55 -18.03 5.94
C ILE A 96 7.72 -18.94 6.31
N PHE A 97 8.34 -18.76 7.47
CA PHE A 97 9.41 -19.64 7.92
C PHE A 97 8.94 -21.09 8.02
N MET A 98 7.75 -21.34 8.58
CA MET A 98 7.17 -22.69 8.66
C MET A 98 6.95 -23.31 7.28
N ILE A 99 6.40 -22.55 6.32
CA ILE A 99 6.24 -22.99 4.93
C ILE A 99 7.61 -23.39 4.35
N GLN A 100 8.65 -22.59 4.59
CA GLN A 100 9.97 -22.90 4.06
C GLN A 100 10.55 -24.14 4.73
N LEU A 101 10.43 -24.31 6.05
CA LEU A 101 10.88 -25.51 6.77
C LEU A 101 10.22 -26.78 6.21
N ILE A 102 8.90 -26.76 5.99
CA ILE A 102 8.14 -27.89 5.43
C ILE A 102 8.58 -28.22 3.99
N ARG A 103 8.96 -27.22 3.19
CA ARG A 103 9.49 -27.44 1.83
C ARG A 103 10.83 -28.21 1.79
N GLY A 104 11.50 -28.40 2.92
CA GLY A 104 12.74 -29.18 3.02
C GLY A 104 14.01 -28.43 2.63
N THR A 105 15.16 -28.91 3.10
CA THR A 105 16.50 -28.37 2.81
C THR A 105 16.91 -28.71 1.36
N GLY A 106 17.63 -27.80 0.68
CA GLY A 106 18.09 -28.00 -0.71
C GLY A 106 17.23 -27.35 -1.82
N GLN A 107 16.14 -26.67 -1.46
CA GLN A 107 15.32 -25.93 -2.43
C GLN A 107 16.03 -24.65 -2.91
N ILE A 108 16.13 -24.48 -4.23
CA ILE A 108 16.71 -23.29 -4.87
C ILE A 108 15.89 -22.04 -4.49
N HIS A 109 16.56 -20.91 -4.27
CA HIS A 109 15.98 -19.60 -3.92
C HIS A 109 15.21 -19.56 -2.58
N ARG A 110 15.56 -20.41 -1.60
CA ARG A 110 14.93 -20.38 -0.27
C ARG A 110 15.06 -19.04 0.44
N LEU A 111 16.28 -18.50 0.53
CA LEU A 111 16.52 -17.23 1.21
C LEU A 111 15.74 -16.09 0.55
N GLU A 112 15.83 -15.99 -0.78
CA GLU A 112 15.10 -15.00 -1.58
C GLU A 112 13.59 -15.13 -1.41
N SER A 113 13.06 -16.36 -1.41
CA SER A 113 11.63 -16.61 -1.20
C SER A 113 11.19 -16.23 0.21
N THR A 114 12.02 -16.47 1.23
CA THR A 114 11.72 -16.07 2.62
C THR A 114 11.72 -14.56 2.73
N LEU A 115 12.82 -13.90 2.34
CA LEU A 115 12.97 -12.44 2.44
C LEU A 115 11.89 -11.71 1.63
N GLY A 116 11.68 -12.16 0.38
CA GLY A 116 10.67 -11.58 -0.50
C GLY A 116 9.25 -11.75 0.05
N ALA A 117 8.89 -12.94 0.55
CA ALA A 117 7.56 -13.16 1.12
C ALA A 117 7.37 -12.39 2.44
N SER A 118 8.40 -12.33 3.31
CA SER A 118 8.35 -11.59 4.58
C SER A 118 8.19 -10.09 4.34
N THR A 119 8.83 -9.56 3.28
CA THR A 119 8.59 -8.18 2.82
C THR A 119 7.14 -8.00 2.38
N GLY A 120 6.56 -8.99 1.69
CA GLY A 120 5.15 -8.98 1.32
C GLY A 120 4.22 -8.90 2.51
N VAL A 121 4.44 -9.71 3.55
CA VAL A 121 3.68 -9.66 4.81
C VAL A 121 3.71 -8.24 5.40
N LEU A 122 4.90 -7.65 5.53
CA LEU A 122 5.07 -6.33 6.12
C LEU A 122 4.34 -5.26 5.30
N VAL A 123 4.65 -5.17 4.00
CA VAL A 123 4.20 -4.05 3.15
C VAL A 123 2.71 -4.15 2.82
N ILE A 124 2.17 -5.35 2.63
CA ILE A 124 0.72 -5.53 2.40
C ILE A 124 -0.05 -5.34 3.72
N GLY A 125 0.51 -5.80 4.84
CA GLY A 125 -0.06 -5.57 6.17
C GLY A 125 -0.14 -4.09 6.55
N MET A 126 0.81 -3.25 6.10
CA MET A 126 0.76 -1.79 6.30
C MET A 126 -0.54 -1.16 5.77
N GLY A 127 -1.25 -1.85 4.87
CA GLY A 127 -2.58 -1.47 4.41
C GLY A 127 -3.60 -1.26 5.53
N SER A 128 -3.48 -1.97 6.66
CA SER A 128 -4.36 -1.75 7.82
C SER A 128 -4.28 -0.32 8.35
N GLY A 129 -3.21 0.43 8.05
CA GLY A 129 -3.09 1.84 8.37
C GLY A 129 -4.15 2.73 7.70
N TRP A 130 -4.70 2.35 6.54
CA TRP A 130 -5.84 3.09 5.96
C TRP A 130 -7.08 3.02 6.86
N VAL A 131 -7.36 1.84 7.40
CA VAL A 131 -8.44 1.63 8.38
C VAL A 131 -8.13 2.37 9.67
N ALA A 132 -6.87 2.37 10.12
CA ALA A 132 -6.48 3.11 11.32
C ALA A 132 -6.62 4.63 11.16
N ALA A 133 -6.25 5.16 9.99
CA ALA A 133 -6.35 6.59 9.66
C ALA A 133 -7.80 7.06 9.63
N ASP A 134 -8.70 6.26 9.03
CA ASP A 134 -10.15 6.52 9.00
C ASP A 134 -10.78 6.63 10.40
N ARG A 135 -10.22 5.91 11.38
CA ARG A 135 -10.69 5.93 12.77
C ARG A 135 -10.17 7.11 13.59
N LEU A 136 -9.24 7.91 13.09
CA LEU A 136 -8.77 9.11 13.79
C LEU A 136 -9.88 10.16 13.84
N ALA A 137 -9.97 10.91 14.94
CA ALA A 137 -11.02 11.89 15.15
C ALA A 137 -11.11 12.93 14.02
N VAL A 138 -9.97 13.29 13.44
CA VAL A 138 -9.88 14.22 12.30
C VAL A 138 -10.58 13.70 11.04
N ASN A 139 -10.66 12.37 10.85
CA ASN A 139 -11.29 11.74 9.70
C ASN A 139 -12.71 11.22 10.01
N ALA A 140 -13.07 11.11 11.29
CA ALA A 140 -14.36 10.57 11.72
C ALA A 140 -15.55 11.51 11.41
N THR A 141 -15.29 12.82 11.25
CA THR A 141 -16.33 13.83 10.98
C THR A 141 -16.39 14.20 9.50
N ASP A 142 -15.23 14.33 8.86
CA ASP A 142 -15.10 14.62 7.44
C ASP A 142 -13.84 13.88 6.95
N SER A 143 -13.97 12.97 5.99
CA SER A 143 -12.87 12.11 5.48
C SER A 143 -11.86 12.89 4.63
N GLY A 144 -11.65 14.17 4.95
CA GLY A 144 -10.89 15.12 4.16
C GLY A 144 -9.40 14.75 4.05
N VAL A 145 -8.79 14.20 5.09
CA VAL A 145 -7.37 13.80 5.03
C VAL A 145 -7.18 12.61 4.10
N LEU A 146 -8.11 11.64 4.13
CA LEU A 146 -8.12 10.51 3.20
C LEU A 146 -8.31 10.96 1.75
N LEU A 147 -9.19 11.93 1.49
CA LEU A 147 -9.37 12.52 0.17
C LEU A 147 -8.10 13.17 -0.36
N VAL A 148 -7.51 14.06 0.44
CA VAL A 148 -6.30 14.79 0.08
C VAL A 148 -5.11 13.86 -0.16
N THR A 149 -5.02 12.78 0.64
CA THR A 149 -4.07 11.69 0.42
C THR A 149 -4.33 10.99 -0.90
N GLY A 150 -5.59 10.64 -1.20
CA GLY A 150 -6.01 10.03 -2.46
C GLY A 150 -5.64 10.87 -3.68
N ILE A 151 -5.86 12.19 -3.62
CA ILE A 151 -5.47 13.15 -4.66
C ILE A 151 -3.94 13.12 -4.86
N SER A 152 -3.18 13.15 -3.76
CA SER A 152 -1.71 13.10 -3.82
C SER A 152 -1.20 11.80 -4.45
N VAL A 153 -1.79 10.66 -4.10
CA VAL A 153 -1.50 9.35 -4.70
C VAL A 153 -1.83 9.33 -6.19
N ALA A 154 -3.01 9.84 -6.58
CA ALA A 154 -3.43 9.89 -7.97
C ALA A 154 -2.47 10.74 -8.84
N VAL A 155 -2.07 11.90 -8.34
CA VAL A 155 -1.08 12.77 -9.02
C VAL A 155 0.28 12.07 -9.12
N ALA A 156 0.75 11.43 -8.04
CA ALA A 156 2.00 10.68 -8.07
C ALA A 156 1.98 9.57 -9.13
N ILE A 157 0.87 8.81 -9.23
CA ILE A 157 0.70 7.76 -10.24
C ILE A 157 0.69 8.36 -11.65
N ALA A 158 -0.03 9.46 -11.87
CA ALA A 158 -0.08 10.14 -13.17
C ALA A 158 1.31 10.60 -13.64
N VAL A 159 2.10 11.19 -12.73
CA VAL A 159 3.48 11.59 -13.02
C VAL A 159 4.36 10.37 -13.30
N CYS A 160 4.17 9.28 -12.55
CA CYS A 160 4.90 8.03 -12.77
C CYS A 160 4.61 7.37 -14.13
N LEU A 161 3.48 7.68 -14.77
CA LEU A 161 3.14 7.21 -16.11
C LEU A 161 3.84 7.99 -17.24
N LEU A 162 4.45 9.15 -16.95
CA LEU A 162 5.11 9.94 -17.97
C LEU A 162 6.29 9.17 -18.59
N PRO A 163 6.46 9.23 -19.92
CA PRO A 163 7.54 8.55 -20.65
C PRO A 163 8.86 9.32 -20.55
N LEU A 164 9.20 9.82 -19.36
CA LEU A 164 10.39 10.62 -19.07
C LEU A 164 11.42 9.80 -18.29
N PRO A 165 12.71 10.19 -18.35
CA PRO A 165 13.77 9.53 -17.58
C PRO A 165 13.50 9.63 -16.07
N ASP A 166 13.89 8.59 -15.33
CA ASP A 166 13.60 8.46 -13.90
C ASP A 166 14.18 9.62 -13.05
N ARG A 167 15.28 10.21 -13.51
CA ARG A 167 15.89 11.41 -12.93
C ARG A 167 14.96 12.63 -12.88
N LEU A 168 14.01 12.71 -13.82
CA LEU A 168 12.99 13.78 -13.86
C LEU A 168 11.69 13.34 -13.20
N VAL A 169 11.27 12.09 -13.43
CA VAL A 169 9.99 11.59 -12.93
C VAL A 169 9.98 11.46 -11.41
N ALA A 170 11.05 10.96 -10.79
CA ALA A 170 11.09 10.78 -9.34
C ALA A 170 10.92 12.10 -8.56
N PRO A 171 11.73 13.17 -8.80
CA PRO A 171 11.53 14.44 -8.10
C PRO A 171 10.21 15.10 -8.47
N ALA A 172 9.76 15.00 -9.74
CA ALA A 172 8.48 15.56 -10.16
C ALA A 172 7.29 14.88 -9.47
N ALA A 173 7.31 13.55 -9.31
CA ALA A 173 6.25 12.81 -8.63
C ALA A 173 6.14 13.21 -7.16
N VAL A 174 7.28 13.40 -6.48
CA VAL A 174 7.32 13.88 -5.09
C VAL A 174 6.81 15.32 -5.00
N ALA A 175 7.35 16.23 -5.81
CA ALA A 175 7.00 17.64 -5.76
C ALA A 175 5.52 17.89 -6.11
N LEU A 176 5.02 17.26 -7.17
CA LEU A 176 3.63 17.42 -7.60
C LEU A 176 2.66 16.75 -6.63
N ALA A 177 2.99 15.59 -6.05
CA ALA A 177 2.17 14.99 -4.99
C ALA A 177 2.15 15.86 -3.72
N ALA A 178 3.29 16.46 -3.35
CA ALA A 178 3.39 17.39 -2.23
C ALA A 178 2.57 18.67 -2.42
N LEU A 179 2.40 19.14 -3.66
CA LEU A 179 1.55 20.29 -3.97
C LEU A 179 0.07 19.90 -4.14
N ALA A 180 -0.19 18.70 -4.64
CA ALA A 180 -1.54 18.20 -4.86
C ALA A 180 -2.34 18.07 -3.55
N GLY A 181 -1.67 17.68 -2.46
CA GLY A 181 -2.29 17.61 -1.14
C GLY A 181 -2.86 18.96 -0.68
N PRO A 182 -2.03 19.99 -0.48
CA PRO A 182 -2.47 21.34 -0.10
C PRO A 182 -3.50 21.96 -1.03
N LEU A 183 -3.34 21.77 -2.35
CA LEU A 183 -4.32 22.27 -3.32
C LEU A 183 -5.66 21.55 -3.18
N GLY A 184 -5.63 20.23 -2.97
CA GLY A 184 -6.83 19.44 -2.68
C GLY A 184 -7.49 19.87 -1.37
N ALA A 185 -6.68 20.19 -0.35
CA ALA A 185 -7.20 20.72 0.90
C ALA A 185 -7.92 22.05 0.64
N LEU A 186 -7.23 23.06 0.09
CA LEU A 186 -7.82 24.37 -0.21
C LEU A 186 -9.13 24.34 -1.01
N LEU A 187 -9.32 23.34 -1.88
CA LEU A 187 -10.48 23.24 -2.76
C LEU A 187 -11.64 22.44 -2.15
N PHE A 188 -11.35 21.48 -1.27
CA PHE A 188 -12.34 20.47 -0.87
C PHE A 188 -12.47 20.27 0.64
N THR A 189 -11.52 20.72 1.47
CA THR A 189 -11.46 20.38 2.90
C THR A 189 -10.80 21.49 3.74
N ASP A 190 -10.92 21.41 5.06
CA ASP A 190 -10.22 22.32 5.99
C ASP A 190 -8.92 21.73 6.57
N VAL A 191 -8.32 20.76 5.85
CA VAL A 191 -7.10 20.08 6.31
C VAL A 191 -5.90 21.05 6.29
N PRO A 192 -5.08 21.11 7.36
CA PRO A 192 -3.89 21.96 7.38
C PRO A 192 -2.95 21.69 6.19
N ALA A 193 -2.64 22.73 5.42
CA ALA A 193 -1.84 22.63 4.20
C ALA A 193 -0.46 21.98 4.44
N VAL A 194 0.20 22.25 5.57
CA VAL A 194 1.51 21.65 5.88
C VAL A 194 1.40 20.13 6.07
N ALA A 195 0.38 19.67 6.81
CA ALA A 195 0.15 18.23 7.01
C ALA A 195 -0.14 17.54 5.67
N ALA A 196 -1.02 18.13 4.86
CA ALA A 196 -1.33 17.66 3.51
C ALA A 196 -0.08 17.59 2.61
N ALA A 197 0.81 18.58 2.68
CA ALA A 197 2.04 18.59 1.91
C ALA A 197 2.98 17.45 2.31
N VAL A 198 3.16 17.21 3.62
CA VAL A 198 4.03 16.16 4.14
C VAL A 198 3.51 14.77 3.75
N VAL A 199 2.20 14.55 3.86
CA VAL A 199 1.57 13.30 3.37
C VAL A 199 1.77 13.15 1.86
N GLY A 200 1.61 14.23 1.10
CA GLY A 200 1.86 14.24 -0.34
C GLY A 200 3.31 13.89 -0.72
N VAL A 201 4.30 14.44 0.00
CA VAL A 201 5.73 14.07 -0.16
C VAL A 201 5.92 12.58 0.06
N ALA A 202 5.36 12.03 1.14
CA ALA A 202 5.51 10.62 1.47
C ALA A 202 4.87 9.71 0.40
N CYS A 203 3.65 10.03 -0.03
CA CYS A 203 2.96 9.30 -1.10
C CYS A 203 3.75 9.34 -2.42
N GLY A 204 4.22 10.53 -2.81
CA GLY A 204 5.03 10.72 -4.01
C GLY A 204 6.34 9.95 -3.96
N ALA A 205 7.01 9.92 -2.80
CA ALA A 205 8.27 9.20 -2.62
C ALA A 205 8.09 7.68 -2.73
N VAL A 206 7.03 7.13 -2.12
CA VAL A 206 6.70 5.70 -2.25
C VAL A 206 6.41 5.34 -3.70
N MET A 207 5.56 6.10 -4.39
CA MET A 207 5.21 5.82 -5.79
C MET A 207 6.40 5.98 -6.74
N ALA A 208 7.21 7.02 -6.57
CA ALA A 208 8.44 7.22 -7.33
C ALA A 208 9.43 6.05 -7.13
N GLY A 209 9.63 5.63 -5.87
CA GLY A 209 10.46 4.49 -5.53
C GLY A 209 9.96 3.20 -6.17
N THR A 210 8.67 2.92 -6.09
CA THR A 210 8.07 1.74 -6.74
C THR A 210 8.22 1.80 -8.26
N ARG A 211 7.98 2.95 -8.90
CA ARG A 211 8.20 3.10 -10.34
C ARG A 211 9.65 2.76 -10.70
N ARG A 212 10.62 3.30 -9.97
CA ARG A 212 12.04 3.03 -10.21
C ARG A 212 12.36 1.53 -10.13
N LEU A 213 11.83 0.84 -9.12
CA LEU A 213 11.97 -0.61 -8.98
C LEU A 213 11.33 -1.35 -10.15
N LEU A 214 10.15 -0.92 -10.62
CA LEU A 214 9.48 -1.54 -11.77
C LEU A 214 10.22 -1.31 -13.08
N VAL A 215 10.71 -0.10 -13.32
CA VAL A 215 11.48 0.25 -14.53
C VAL A 215 12.81 -0.50 -14.57
N ALA A 216 13.46 -0.71 -13.42
CA ALA A 216 14.69 -1.48 -13.31
C ALA A 216 14.50 -2.99 -13.54
N ARG A 217 13.26 -3.49 -13.59
CA ARG A 217 13.02 -4.91 -13.84
C ARG A 217 13.22 -5.30 -15.30
N GLU A 218 14.08 -6.28 -15.50
CA GLU A 218 14.29 -6.93 -16.80
C GLU A 218 13.16 -7.89 -17.15
N ALA A 219 12.64 -8.55 -16.12
CA ALA A 219 11.62 -9.58 -16.19
C ALA A 219 10.21 -9.00 -16.47
N PRO A 220 9.47 -9.52 -17.48
CA PRO A 220 8.09 -9.09 -17.71
C PRO A 220 7.18 -9.48 -16.56
N LEU A 221 6.12 -8.68 -16.38
CA LEU A 221 5.06 -8.92 -15.41
C LEU A 221 3.87 -9.56 -16.08
N ASP A 222 3.41 -10.66 -15.51
CA ASP A 222 2.08 -11.20 -15.77
C ASP A 222 1.01 -10.30 -15.12
N ALA A 223 -0.26 -10.55 -15.43
CA ALA A 223 -1.36 -9.71 -14.96
C ALA A 223 -1.46 -9.68 -13.44
N LEU A 224 -1.23 -10.82 -12.76
CA LEU A 224 -1.29 -10.90 -11.30
C LEU A 224 -0.12 -10.16 -10.63
N ALA A 225 1.09 -10.26 -11.19
CA ALA A 225 2.24 -9.50 -10.70
C ALA A 225 2.09 -8.01 -10.98
N ALA A 226 1.45 -7.61 -12.09
CA ALA A 226 1.14 -6.21 -12.37
C ALA A 226 0.10 -5.67 -11.37
N LEU A 227 -0.94 -6.45 -11.06
CA LEU A 227 -1.94 -6.11 -10.04
C LEU A 227 -1.26 -5.86 -8.69
N ALA A 228 -0.49 -6.82 -8.19
CA ALA A 228 0.22 -6.65 -6.92
C ALA A 228 1.25 -5.51 -6.96
N ALA A 229 1.97 -5.33 -8.07
CA ALA A 229 2.92 -4.23 -8.21
C ALA A 229 2.25 -2.85 -8.10
N GLY A 230 0.99 -2.74 -8.52
CA GLY A 230 0.19 -1.53 -8.39
C GLY A 230 -0.44 -1.35 -7.01
N THR A 231 -1.05 -2.40 -6.45
CA THR A 231 -1.79 -2.30 -5.19
C THR A 231 -0.89 -2.24 -3.96
N THR A 232 0.26 -2.92 -3.96
CA THR A 232 1.15 -2.95 -2.80
C THR A 232 1.67 -1.57 -2.35
N PRO A 233 2.17 -0.66 -3.22
CA PRO A 233 2.57 0.67 -2.76
C PRO A 233 1.42 1.49 -2.17
N VAL A 234 0.18 1.30 -2.67
CA VAL A 234 -1.00 1.94 -2.08
C VAL A 234 -1.24 1.41 -0.67
N LEU A 235 -1.15 0.11 -0.44
CA LEU A 235 -1.25 -0.47 0.91
C LEU A 235 -0.12 0.02 1.83
N ALA A 236 1.12 0.09 1.33
CA ALA A 236 2.26 0.57 2.09
C ALA A 236 2.06 1.99 2.65
N ILE A 237 1.42 2.86 1.86
CA ILE A 237 1.11 4.23 2.24
C ILE A 237 0.17 4.30 3.44
N GLY A 238 -0.71 3.31 3.64
CA GLY A 238 -1.71 3.33 4.72
C GLY A 238 -1.11 3.54 6.11
N ALA A 239 -0.07 2.79 6.47
CA ALA A 239 0.58 2.94 7.77
C ALA A 239 1.28 4.30 7.90
N ILE A 240 1.87 4.80 6.81
CA ILE A 240 2.54 6.10 6.78
C ILE A 240 1.52 7.22 7.04
N VAL A 241 0.39 7.19 6.33
CA VAL A 241 -0.70 8.16 6.49
C VAL A 241 -1.20 8.16 7.93
N TYR A 242 -1.51 7.00 8.50
CA TYR A 242 -1.94 6.91 9.90
C TYR A 242 -0.95 7.57 10.88
N PHE A 243 0.35 7.32 10.73
CA PHE A 243 1.35 7.91 11.63
C PHE A 243 1.54 9.42 11.40
N LEU A 244 1.47 9.89 10.16
CA LEU A 244 1.54 11.32 9.85
C LEU A 244 0.30 12.05 10.37
N ASP A 245 -0.89 11.53 10.12
CA ASP A 245 -2.14 12.09 10.62
C ASP A 245 -2.13 12.16 12.15
N LYS A 246 -1.69 11.08 12.81
CA LYS A 246 -1.55 11.04 14.27
C LYS A 246 -0.49 12.00 14.80
N LEU A 247 0.55 12.31 14.05
CA LEU A 247 1.63 13.22 14.48
C LEU A 247 1.27 14.69 14.30
N PHE A 248 0.57 15.03 13.21
CA PHE A 248 0.27 16.42 12.84
C PHE A 248 -1.13 16.88 13.25
N LEU A 249 -2.07 15.95 13.46
CA LEU A 249 -3.49 16.25 13.61
C LEU A 249 -4.12 15.63 14.88
N SER A 250 -3.33 14.97 15.73
CA SER A 250 -3.76 14.41 17.03
C SER A 250 -2.79 14.83 18.14
#